data_AF-A0A0S8F0Z3-F1
#
_entry.id   AF-A0A0S8F0Z3-F1
#
_cell.length_a   1.000
_cell.length_b   1.000
_cell.length_c   1.000
_cell.angle_alpha   90.00
_cell.angle_beta   90.00
_cell.angle_gamma   90.00
#
_symmetry.space_group_name_H-M   'P 1'
#
loop_
_entity.id
_entity.type
_entity.pdbx_description
1 polymer ?
#
loop_
_entity_poly.entity_id
_entity_poly.type
_entity_poly.pdbx_seq_one_letter_code
_entity_poly.pdbx_strand_id
1 'polypeptide(L)'
;MEYGERELRRGLKGRDVVELQIRLAGFRGTVPDGDFGPGTERQVMSFQRDYMKLRAPNGVADRATLLAIDRFAKAYPIDFRALKCPCEKCRGFGKGRFKGRYRSGRAKVEAFHRYEYPGVHRMLLWAVRAAYFYMPEHRFVITSGYRCSINNAQRGRTSTNHHGKAIDIDIVARPKEDKRDDMAKCEAARGRIVLTADAQIGWSAINRKALEPSSIAPTWIHYDVRCYESGYLKDEFFCKTPKELDNRKPIRC
;
A
#
# COMPACT_ATOMS: atom_id res chain seq x y z
N MET A 1 16.92 13.42 11.18
CA MET A 1 15.96 12.92 12.16
C MET A 1 15.35 11.65 11.62
N GLU A 2 15.47 10.59 12.38
CA GLU A 2 14.85 9.30 12.11
C GLU A 2 13.45 9.25 12.71
N TYR A 3 12.59 8.39 12.14
CA TYR A 3 11.25 8.17 12.67
C TYR A 3 11.30 7.72 14.12
N GLY A 4 10.57 8.42 14.99
CA GLY A 4 10.54 8.14 16.42
C GLY A 4 11.46 9.00 17.27
N GLU A 5 12.34 9.85 16.71
CA GLU A 5 13.28 10.68 17.48
C GLU A 5 12.72 12.04 17.92
N ARG A 6 11.55 12.43 17.40
CA ARG A 6 10.85 13.67 17.75
C ARG A 6 9.37 13.55 17.48
N GLU A 7 8.61 14.45 18.09
CA GLU A 7 7.21 14.69 17.74
C GLU A 7 7.08 15.28 16.34
N LEU A 8 6.12 14.78 15.56
CA LEU A 8 5.84 15.28 14.21
C LEU A 8 4.53 16.07 14.18
N ARG A 9 4.58 17.31 13.68
CA ARG A 9 3.44 18.20 13.54
C ARG A 9 3.57 19.03 12.26
N ARG A 10 2.48 19.72 11.90
CA ARG A 10 2.42 20.62 10.75
C ARG A 10 3.64 21.56 10.67
N GLY A 11 4.19 21.72 9.47
CA GLY A 11 5.36 22.56 9.19
C GLY A 11 6.69 21.82 9.24
N LEU A 12 6.76 20.64 9.86
CA LEU A 12 7.97 19.83 9.83
C LEU A 12 8.17 19.15 8.49
N LYS A 13 9.45 18.92 8.17
CA LYS A 13 9.88 18.20 6.96
C LYS A 13 10.94 17.16 7.32
N GLY A 14 11.03 16.09 6.54
CA GLY A 14 12.12 15.12 6.66
C GLY A 14 11.72 13.67 6.36
N ARG A 15 12.71 12.79 6.46
CA ARG A 15 12.56 11.34 6.23
C ARG A 15 11.65 10.67 7.28
N ASP A 16 11.60 11.22 8.48
CA ASP A 16 10.66 10.84 9.53
C ASP A 16 9.20 11.14 9.16
N VAL A 17 8.96 12.27 8.47
CA VAL A 17 7.64 12.61 7.91
C VAL A 17 7.27 11.68 6.76
N VAL A 18 8.21 11.38 5.85
CA VAL A 18 8.03 10.38 4.77
C VAL A 18 7.59 9.04 5.37
N GLU A 19 8.28 8.58 6.41
CA GLU A 19 7.97 7.32 7.09
C GLU A 19 6.57 7.37 7.73
N LEU A 20 6.20 8.47 8.42
CA LEU A 20 4.87 8.66 8.98
C LEU A 20 3.78 8.56 7.89
N GLN A 21 3.96 9.24 6.76
CA GLN A 21 3.02 9.24 5.63
C GLN A 21 2.86 7.83 5.03
N ILE A 22 3.95 7.07 4.92
CA ILE A 22 3.88 5.66 4.45
C ILE A 22 3.07 4.81 5.44
N ARG A 23 3.35 4.94 6.74
CA ARG A 23 2.66 4.15 7.77
C ARG A 23 1.18 4.47 7.89
N LEU A 24 0.79 5.70 7.56
CA LEU A 24 -0.59 6.17 7.56
C LEU A 24 -1.26 6.15 6.18
N ALA A 25 -0.67 5.46 5.20
CA ALA A 25 -1.17 5.43 3.81
C ALA A 25 -2.64 4.98 3.67
N GLY A 26 -3.17 4.21 4.64
CA GLY A 26 -4.56 3.77 4.69
C GLY A 26 -5.53 4.71 5.42
N PHE A 27 -5.03 5.81 5.98
CA PHE A 27 -5.77 6.82 6.74
C PHE A 27 -5.69 8.16 6.00
N ARG A 28 -6.36 8.25 4.84
CA ARG A 28 -6.37 9.41 3.93
C ARG A 28 -5.02 9.78 3.31
N GLY A 29 -4.02 8.91 3.35
CA GLY A 29 -2.68 9.20 2.84
C GLY A 29 -2.60 9.18 1.33
N THR A 30 -1.80 10.06 0.71
CA THR A 30 -1.69 10.13 -0.76
C THR A 30 -0.25 9.95 -1.21
N VAL A 31 0.67 10.84 -0.85
CA VAL A 31 2.08 10.77 -1.21
C VAL A 31 2.98 10.86 0.02
N PRO A 32 4.15 10.21 -0.01
CA PRO A 32 5.17 10.32 1.03
C PRO A 32 6.22 11.37 0.62
N ASP A 33 5.82 12.64 0.50
CA ASP A 33 6.67 13.75 0.05
C ASP A 33 7.63 14.30 1.12
N GLY A 34 7.43 13.90 2.38
CA GLY A 34 8.24 14.35 3.51
C GLY A 34 7.85 15.72 4.04
N ASP A 35 6.76 16.32 3.54
CA ASP A 35 6.22 17.58 4.02
C ASP A 35 5.00 17.32 4.93
N PHE A 36 5.09 17.76 6.19
CA PHE A 36 3.97 17.67 7.12
C PHE A 36 3.04 18.86 6.87
N GLY A 37 2.28 18.78 5.78
CA GLY A 37 1.23 19.74 5.43
C GLY A 37 -0.15 19.37 5.97
N PRO A 38 -1.21 20.07 5.51
CA PRO A 38 -2.60 19.78 5.89
C PRO A 38 -3.07 18.37 5.51
N GLY A 39 -2.48 17.78 4.47
CA GLY A 39 -2.73 16.38 4.10
C GLY A 39 -2.26 15.43 5.19
N THR A 40 -0.99 15.52 5.59
CA THR A 40 -0.37 14.70 6.64
C THR A 40 -1.04 14.89 7.99
N GLU A 41 -1.40 16.12 8.37
CA GLU A 41 -2.16 16.35 9.62
C GLU A 41 -3.50 15.62 9.63
N ARG A 42 -4.25 15.68 8.52
CA ARG A 42 -5.51 14.92 8.40
C ARG A 42 -5.28 13.41 8.46
N GLN A 43 -4.15 12.90 7.98
CA GLN A 43 -3.82 11.47 8.14
C GLN A 43 -3.66 11.10 9.60
N VAL A 44 -2.90 11.90 10.35
CA VAL A 44 -2.69 11.71 11.79
C VAL A 44 -4.02 11.82 12.54
N MET A 45 -4.84 12.82 12.25
CA MET A 45 -6.16 12.98 12.88
C MET A 45 -7.09 11.80 12.58
N SER A 46 -7.12 11.31 11.34
CA SER A 46 -7.89 10.11 10.97
C SER A 46 -7.43 8.89 11.74
N PHE A 47 -6.12 8.66 11.86
CA PHE A 47 -5.58 7.55 12.64
C PHE A 47 -5.91 7.67 14.13
N GLN A 48 -5.72 8.84 14.71
CA GLN A 48 -6.04 9.14 16.11
C GLN A 48 -7.53 8.94 16.43
N ARG A 49 -8.41 9.43 15.56
CA ARG A 49 -9.85 9.25 15.74
C ARG A 49 -10.24 7.79 15.57
N ASP A 50 -9.81 7.17 14.48
CA ASP A 50 -10.41 5.91 14.06
C ASP A 50 -9.78 4.73 14.80
N TYR A 51 -8.44 4.68 14.93
CA TYR A 51 -7.74 3.60 15.63
C TYR A 51 -7.54 3.89 17.13
N MET A 52 -7.08 5.10 17.48
CA MET A 52 -6.84 5.45 18.90
C MET A 52 -8.12 5.88 19.65
N LYS A 53 -9.25 6.01 18.94
CA LYS A 53 -10.57 6.39 19.52
C LYS A 53 -10.56 7.74 20.23
N LEU A 54 -9.70 8.67 19.81
CA LEU A 54 -9.68 10.01 20.40
C LEU A 54 -10.91 10.80 19.93
N ARG A 55 -11.67 11.36 20.90
CA ARG A 55 -12.83 12.23 20.62
C ARG A 55 -12.41 13.55 19.97
N ALA A 56 -11.24 14.08 20.36
CA ALA A 56 -10.66 15.31 19.84
C ALA A 56 -9.22 15.02 19.33
N PRO A 57 -9.05 14.55 18.08
CA PRO A 57 -7.73 14.34 17.50
C PRO A 57 -7.01 15.68 17.31
N ASN A 58 -5.73 15.76 17.69
CA ASN A 58 -4.94 16.99 17.62
C ASN A 58 -4.05 17.09 16.37
N GLY A 59 -3.94 16.00 15.59
CA GLY A 59 -3.14 15.97 14.35
C GLY A 59 -1.63 15.96 14.57
N VAL A 60 -1.19 15.75 15.82
CA VAL A 60 0.21 15.70 16.22
C VAL A 60 0.62 14.24 16.43
N ALA A 61 1.65 13.78 15.72
CA ALA A 61 2.23 12.46 15.90
C ALA A 61 3.28 12.49 17.02
N ASP A 62 2.78 12.54 18.24
CA ASP A 62 3.52 12.43 19.50
C ASP A 62 3.92 10.97 19.82
N ARG A 63 4.64 10.76 20.93
CA ARG A 63 5.08 9.43 21.36
C ARG A 63 3.92 8.42 21.46
N ALA A 64 2.76 8.85 21.96
CA ALA A 64 1.59 7.98 22.09
C ALA A 64 1.05 7.55 20.72
N THR A 65 1.00 8.48 19.76
CA THR A 65 0.60 8.23 18.38
C THR A 65 1.57 7.30 17.67
N LEU A 66 2.88 7.53 17.79
CA LEU A 66 3.90 6.67 17.17
C LEU A 66 3.85 5.24 17.74
N LEU A 67 3.68 5.09 19.06
CA LEU A 67 3.47 3.78 19.69
C LEU A 67 2.17 3.11 19.25
N ALA A 68 1.11 3.90 19.00
CA ALA A 68 -0.14 3.38 18.47
C ALA A 68 0.00 2.86 17.04
N ILE A 69 0.76 3.53 16.17
CA ILE A 69 1.08 3.04 14.81
C ILE A 69 1.81 1.69 14.88
N ASP A 70 2.73 1.57 15.84
CA ASP A 70 3.44 0.35 16.15
C ASP A 70 2.52 -0.78 16.68
N ARG A 71 1.50 -0.45 17.48
CA ARG A 71 0.47 -1.43 17.90
C ARG A 71 -0.42 -1.83 16.73
N PHE A 72 -0.78 -0.88 15.86
CA PHE A 72 -1.57 -1.13 14.66
C PHE A 72 -0.87 -2.13 13.73
N ALA A 73 0.42 -1.93 13.46
CA ALA A 73 1.20 -2.87 12.66
C ALA A 73 1.26 -4.29 13.24
N LYS A 74 1.28 -4.42 14.58
CA LYS A 74 1.24 -5.71 15.28
C LYS A 74 -0.13 -6.39 15.18
N ALA A 75 -1.21 -5.60 15.30
CA ALA A 75 -2.58 -6.09 15.23
C ALA A 75 -2.96 -6.56 13.82
N TYR A 76 -2.37 -5.97 12.78
CA TYR A 76 -2.64 -6.28 11.38
C TYR A 76 -1.36 -6.74 10.66
N PRO A 77 -0.86 -7.96 10.93
CA PRO A 77 0.33 -8.46 10.26
C PRO A 77 0.05 -8.76 8.77
N ILE A 78 1.09 -8.63 7.94
CA ILE A 78 1.04 -9.00 6.52
C ILE A 78 1.81 -10.31 6.32
N ASP A 79 1.19 -11.31 5.68
CA ASP A 79 1.88 -12.55 5.33
C ASP A 79 2.76 -12.35 4.09
N PHE A 80 4.06 -12.15 4.32
CA PHE A 80 5.04 -11.99 3.25
C PHE A 80 5.23 -13.25 2.39
N ARG A 81 4.78 -14.43 2.82
CA ARG A 81 4.81 -15.63 1.97
C ARG A 81 3.85 -15.48 0.79
N ALA A 82 2.66 -14.93 1.02
CA ALA A 82 1.66 -14.66 -0.02
C ALA A 82 2.11 -13.56 -1.01
N LEU A 83 3.08 -12.72 -0.61
CA LEU A 83 3.65 -11.71 -1.49
C LEU A 83 4.71 -12.25 -2.46
N LYS A 84 5.24 -13.46 -2.23
CA LYS A 84 6.34 -13.99 -3.04
C LYS A 84 5.86 -14.39 -4.44
N CYS A 85 6.69 -14.07 -5.41
CA CYS A 85 6.53 -14.47 -6.80
C CYS A 85 6.56 -15.99 -6.96
N PRO A 86 5.53 -16.60 -7.58
CA PRO A 86 5.42 -18.05 -7.71
C PRO A 86 6.15 -18.60 -8.95
N CYS A 87 7.16 -17.89 -9.49
CA CYS A 87 7.84 -18.35 -10.72
C CYS A 87 8.88 -19.44 -10.51
N GLU A 88 9.22 -19.75 -9.24
CA GLU A 88 10.23 -20.73 -8.84
C GLU A 88 11.66 -20.45 -9.32
N LYS A 89 11.90 -19.36 -10.07
CA LYS A 89 13.22 -18.96 -10.60
C LYS A 89 13.83 -17.72 -9.95
N CYS A 90 13.05 -16.99 -9.15
CA CYS A 90 13.51 -15.84 -8.38
C CYS A 90 13.42 -16.13 -6.87
N ARG A 91 14.04 -15.29 -6.04
CA ARG A 91 14.06 -15.46 -4.57
C ARG A 91 12.76 -14.97 -3.90
N GLY A 92 11.62 -15.08 -4.59
CA GLY A 92 10.32 -14.54 -4.20
C GLY A 92 10.08 -13.08 -4.61
N PHE A 93 11.12 -12.32 -4.93
CA PHE A 93 11.01 -10.98 -5.51
C PHE A 93 11.96 -10.90 -6.73
N GLY A 94 11.66 -10.01 -7.67
CA GLY A 94 12.41 -9.86 -8.92
C GLY A 94 13.91 -9.64 -8.74
N LYS A 95 14.65 -9.64 -9.84
CA LYS A 95 16.11 -9.55 -9.86
C LYS A 95 16.59 -8.13 -10.22
N GLY A 96 15.76 -7.10 -10.01
CA GLY A 96 16.12 -5.70 -10.32
C GLY A 96 16.26 -5.42 -11.82
N ARG A 97 15.67 -6.26 -12.67
CA ARG A 97 15.84 -6.19 -14.13
C ARG A 97 15.12 -5.00 -14.74
N PHE A 98 15.62 -4.57 -15.90
CA PHE A 98 14.96 -3.61 -16.79
C PHE A 98 14.74 -2.21 -16.19
N LYS A 99 15.56 -1.81 -15.19
CA LYS A 99 15.56 -0.41 -14.69
C LYS A 99 15.80 0.55 -15.85
N GLY A 100 14.99 1.61 -15.92
CA GLY A 100 15.01 2.59 -17.01
C GLY A 100 14.50 2.11 -18.37
N ARG A 101 14.01 0.86 -18.49
CA ARG A 101 13.47 0.33 -19.75
C ARG A 101 11.94 0.34 -19.74
N TYR A 102 11.34 0.70 -20.87
CA TYR A 102 9.90 0.79 -21.04
C TYR A 102 9.43 -0.20 -22.11
N ARG A 103 8.12 -0.48 -22.14
CA ARG A 103 7.52 -1.30 -23.19
C ARG A 103 7.65 -0.58 -24.54
N SER A 104 8.10 -1.32 -25.57
CA SER A 104 8.24 -0.78 -26.93
C SER A 104 6.88 -0.30 -27.47
N GLY A 105 6.89 0.81 -28.23
CA GLY A 105 5.68 1.41 -28.81
C GLY A 105 4.69 2.01 -27.80
N ARG A 106 5.11 2.22 -26.55
CA ARG A 106 4.28 2.83 -25.50
C ARG A 106 4.94 4.08 -24.94
N ALA A 107 4.15 4.97 -24.33
CA ALA A 107 4.64 6.14 -23.64
C ALA A 107 5.64 5.75 -22.53
N LYS A 108 6.65 6.60 -22.29
CA LYS A 108 7.64 6.41 -21.23
C LYS A 108 7.10 6.85 -19.87
N VAL A 109 6.01 6.21 -19.45
CA VAL A 109 5.35 6.43 -18.16
C VAL A 109 5.42 5.17 -17.30
N GLU A 110 5.23 5.34 -16.00
CA GLU A 110 5.36 4.28 -15.01
C GLU A 110 4.49 3.05 -15.31
N ALA A 111 3.29 3.27 -15.85
CA ALA A 111 2.38 2.21 -16.30
C ALA A 111 3.01 1.22 -17.31
N PHE A 112 4.07 1.64 -18.02
CA PHE A 112 4.80 0.84 -19.01
C PHE A 112 6.28 0.66 -18.66
N HIS A 113 6.70 1.11 -17.48
CA HIS A 113 8.05 0.87 -16.98
C HIS A 113 8.21 -0.60 -16.65
N ARG A 114 9.29 -1.21 -17.15
CA ARG A 114 9.53 -2.66 -17.04
C ARG A 114 10.29 -3.04 -15.78
N TYR A 115 10.68 -2.06 -14.98
CA TYR A 115 11.55 -2.28 -13.84
C TYR A 115 10.94 -3.28 -12.86
N GLU A 116 11.75 -4.26 -12.45
CA GLU A 116 11.45 -5.13 -11.32
C GLU A 116 11.88 -4.46 -10.03
N TYR A 117 10.97 -3.76 -9.36
CA TYR A 117 11.27 -3.06 -8.10
C TYR A 117 11.74 -4.02 -7.00
N PRO A 118 12.54 -3.56 -6.03
CA PRO A 118 13.19 -4.42 -5.05
C PRO A 118 12.26 -4.83 -3.89
N GLY A 119 11.04 -5.27 -4.18
CA GLY A 119 10.05 -5.70 -3.19
C GLY A 119 8.64 -5.27 -3.56
N VAL A 120 7.73 -5.23 -2.59
CA VAL A 120 6.39 -4.63 -2.75
C VAL A 120 6.37 -3.26 -2.10
N HIS A 121 5.68 -2.31 -2.72
CA HIS A 121 5.62 -0.93 -2.26
C HIS A 121 4.98 -0.83 -0.87
N ARG A 122 5.68 -0.23 0.09
CA ARG A 122 5.32 -0.19 1.52
C ARG A 122 3.97 0.47 1.77
N MET A 123 3.62 1.53 1.01
CA MET A 123 2.31 2.18 1.15
C MET A 123 1.14 1.24 0.86
N LEU A 124 1.28 0.30 -0.08
CA LEU A 124 0.22 -0.67 -0.35
C LEU A 124 0.03 -1.58 0.84
N LEU A 125 1.12 -2.05 1.44
CA LEU A 125 1.05 -2.95 2.59
C LEU A 125 0.42 -2.27 3.81
N TRP A 126 0.74 -0.99 4.07
CA TRP A 126 0.08 -0.21 5.12
C TRP A 126 -1.38 0.14 4.80
N ALA A 127 -1.72 0.39 3.54
CA ALA A 127 -3.10 0.60 3.14
C ALA A 127 -3.95 -0.69 3.25
N VAL A 128 -3.36 -1.85 2.96
CA VAL A 128 -4.00 -3.17 3.16
C VAL A 128 -4.27 -3.43 4.65
N ARG A 129 -3.35 -3.08 5.54
CA ARG A 129 -3.61 -3.13 7.00
C ARG A 129 -4.85 -2.32 7.39
N ALA A 130 -4.99 -1.11 6.85
CA ALA A 130 -6.15 -0.28 7.10
C ALA A 130 -7.43 -0.89 6.52
N ALA A 131 -7.39 -1.50 5.34
CA ALA A 131 -8.54 -2.22 4.80
C ALA A 131 -9.01 -3.33 5.77
N TYR A 132 -8.08 -4.12 6.32
CA TYR A 132 -8.41 -5.18 7.29
C TYR A 132 -8.99 -4.60 8.58
N PHE A 133 -8.47 -3.46 9.04
CA PHE A 133 -8.97 -2.76 10.23
C PHE A 133 -10.37 -2.18 10.04
N TYR A 134 -10.65 -1.55 8.90
CA TYR A 134 -11.92 -0.86 8.66
C TYR A 134 -13.07 -1.78 8.27
N MET A 135 -12.79 -3.04 7.93
CA MET A 135 -13.75 -4.05 7.50
C MET A 135 -13.52 -5.37 8.27
N PRO A 136 -13.60 -5.38 9.61
CA PRO A 136 -13.30 -6.55 10.44
C PRO A 136 -14.28 -7.71 10.23
N GLU A 137 -15.45 -7.46 9.65
CA GLU A 137 -16.44 -8.45 9.24
C GLU A 137 -15.96 -9.35 8.09
N HIS A 138 -14.88 -8.96 7.40
CA HIS A 138 -14.33 -9.68 6.26
C HIS A 138 -12.99 -10.33 6.62
N ARG A 139 -12.85 -11.59 6.21
CA ARG A 139 -11.56 -12.27 6.20
C ARG A 139 -10.89 -12.01 4.84
N PHE A 140 -9.89 -11.16 4.83
CA PHE A 140 -9.09 -10.91 3.64
C PHE A 140 -7.94 -11.90 3.49
N VAL A 141 -7.57 -12.19 2.24
CA VAL A 141 -6.36 -12.94 1.89
C VAL A 141 -5.64 -12.25 0.74
N ILE A 142 -4.31 -12.29 0.75
CA ILE A 142 -3.51 -11.83 -0.40
C ILE A 142 -3.43 -12.99 -1.38
N THR A 143 -3.97 -12.81 -2.59
CA THR A 143 -3.95 -13.84 -3.64
C THR A 143 -2.87 -13.61 -4.67
N SER A 144 -2.31 -12.39 -4.75
CA SER A 144 -1.10 -12.12 -5.53
C SER A 144 -0.36 -10.88 -5.05
N GLY A 145 0.93 -11.06 -4.70
CA GLY A 145 1.86 -9.95 -4.53
C GLY A 145 2.75 -9.75 -5.76
N TYR A 146 4.01 -10.14 -5.66
CA TYR A 146 5.00 -9.91 -6.70
C TYR A 146 4.85 -10.88 -7.88
N ARG A 147 5.00 -10.40 -9.11
CA ARG A 147 5.12 -11.22 -10.34
C ARG A 147 6.29 -10.65 -11.14
N CYS A 148 7.42 -11.37 -11.14
CA CYS A 148 8.60 -10.93 -11.90
C CYS A 148 8.45 -11.19 -13.40
N SER A 149 9.41 -10.74 -14.20
CA SER A 149 9.38 -10.90 -15.66
C SER A 149 9.32 -12.36 -16.10
N ILE A 150 9.89 -13.27 -15.30
CA ILE A 150 9.83 -14.72 -15.58
C ILE A 150 8.39 -15.23 -15.38
N ASN A 151 7.73 -14.84 -14.29
CA ASN A 151 6.33 -15.20 -14.05
C ASN A 151 5.42 -14.64 -15.16
N ASN A 152 5.67 -13.39 -15.55
CA ASN A 152 4.92 -12.76 -16.62
C ASN A 152 5.09 -13.51 -17.95
N ALA A 153 6.32 -13.88 -18.32
CA ALA A 153 6.57 -14.70 -19.50
C ALA A 153 5.86 -16.06 -19.43
N GLN A 154 5.96 -16.77 -18.29
CA GLN A 154 5.29 -18.06 -18.07
C GLN A 154 3.75 -17.99 -18.19
N ARG A 155 3.17 -16.82 -17.94
CA ARG A 155 1.71 -16.60 -17.90
C ARG A 155 1.21 -15.73 -19.06
N GLY A 156 2.05 -15.44 -20.05
CA GLY A 156 1.68 -14.60 -21.20
C GLY A 156 1.29 -13.16 -20.83
N ARG A 157 1.74 -12.63 -19.69
CA ARG A 157 1.35 -11.30 -19.21
C ARG A 157 2.29 -10.21 -19.71
N THR A 158 1.72 -9.05 -20.03
CA THR A 158 2.48 -7.87 -20.45
C THR A 158 2.45 -6.72 -19.43
N SER A 159 1.55 -6.78 -18.44
CA SER A 159 1.47 -5.78 -17.36
C SER A 159 2.61 -5.93 -16.37
N THR A 160 3.15 -4.79 -15.92
CA THR A 160 4.24 -4.72 -14.94
C THR A 160 3.77 -4.16 -13.59
N ASN A 161 2.46 -4.03 -13.36
CA ASN A 161 1.92 -3.58 -12.07
C ASN A 161 2.47 -4.43 -10.91
N HIS A 162 2.46 -5.75 -11.07
CA HIS A 162 2.97 -6.67 -10.04
C HIS A 162 4.51 -6.81 -10.01
N HIS A 163 5.25 -5.97 -10.73
CA HIS A 163 6.69 -5.82 -10.50
C HIS A 163 6.98 -5.03 -9.21
N GLY A 164 6.16 -5.20 -8.16
CA GLY A 164 6.27 -4.54 -6.86
C GLY A 164 5.27 -3.41 -6.60
N LYS A 165 4.50 -2.97 -7.62
CA LYS A 165 3.62 -1.80 -7.52
C LYS A 165 2.14 -2.14 -7.30
N ALA A 166 1.80 -3.42 -7.14
CA ALA A 166 0.42 -3.86 -6.97
C ALA A 166 0.31 -5.06 -6.05
N ILE A 167 -0.88 -5.22 -5.48
CA ILE A 167 -1.30 -6.35 -4.68
C ILE A 167 -2.75 -6.69 -5.01
N ASP A 168 -3.05 -7.98 -5.15
CA ASP A 168 -4.41 -8.49 -5.26
C ASP A 168 -4.81 -9.09 -3.90
N ILE A 169 -5.93 -8.63 -3.35
CA ILE A 169 -6.55 -9.18 -2.15
C ILE A 169 -7.96 -9.69 -2.46
N ASP A 170 -8.33 -10.82 -1.86
CA ASP A 170 -9.67 -11.39 -1.91
C ASP A 170 -10.35 -11.34 -0.56
N ILE A 171 -11.69 -11.36 -0.59
CA ILE A 171 -12.53 -11.57 0.58
C ILE A 171 -12.97 -13.03 0.56
N VAL A 172 -12.58 -13.80 1.57
CA VAL A 172 -12.95 -15.22 1.66
C VAL A 172 -14.47 -15.36 1.67
N ALA A 173 -15.00 -16.22 0.79
CA ALA A 173 -16.42 -16.53 0.72
C ALA A 173 -16.90 -17.24 1.99
N ARG A 174 -18.09 -16.88 2.46
CA ARG A 174 -18.81 -17.57 3.52
C ARG A 174 -19.63 -18.72 2.93
N PRO A 175 -20.02 -19.73 3.75
CA PRO A 175 -20.91 -20.78 3.28
C PRO A 175 -22.17 -20.19 2.64
N LYS A 176 -22.56 -20.73 1.49
CA LYS A 176 -23.72 -20.32 0.66
C LYS A 176 -23.58 -18.99 -0.10
N GLU A 177 -22.45 -18.28 0.03
CA GLU A 177 -22.19 -17.13 -0.84
C GLU A 177 -21.82 -17.60 -2.25
N ASP A 178 -22.33 -16.88 -3.24
CA ASP A 178 -22.01 -17.11 -4.64
C ASP A 178 -21.12 -16.00 -5.23
N LYS A 179 -20.91 -16.04 -6.54
CA LYS A 179 -20.09 -15.05 -7.26
C LYS A 179 -20.68 -13.64 -7.20
N ARG A 180 -22.02 -13.49 -7.19
CA ARG A 180 -22.67 -12.18 -7.12
C ARG A 180 -22.45 -11.57 -5.73
N ASP A 181 -22.53 -12.37 -4.67
CA ASP A 181 -22.19 -11.92 -3.32
C ASP A 181 -20.74 -11.44 -3.23
N ASP A 182 -19.83 -12.19 -3.85
CA ASP A 182 -18.41 -11.83 -3.87
C ASP A 182 -18.13 -10.52 -4.62
N MET A 183 -18.79 -10.34 -5.77
CA MET A 183 -18.74 -9.08 -6.53
C MET A 183 -19.26 -7.89 -5.70
N ALA A 184 -20.38 -8.07 -5.00
CA ALA A 184 -20.96 -7.03 -4.17
C ALA A 184 -20.04 -6.66 -2.98
N LYS A 185 -19.44 -7.66 -2.32
CA LYS A 185 -18.45 -7.43 -1.25
C LYS A 185 -17.22 -6.69 -1.75
N CYS A 186 -16.67 -7.11 -2.90
CA CYS A 186 -15.51 -6.45 -3.48
C CYS A 186 -15.81 -4.99 -3.85
N GLU A 187 -16.98 -4.71 -4.40
CA GLU A 187 -17.38 -3.34 -4.73
C GLU A 187 -17.57 -2.47 -3.48
N ALA A 188 -18.25 -3.00 -2.45
CA ALA A 188 -18.39 -2.32 -1.16
C ALA A 188 -17.02 -2.04 -0.53
N ALA A 189 -16.10 -3.01 -0.58
CA ALA A 189 -14.75 -2.87 -0.05
C ALA A 189 -13.93 -1.82 -0.81
N ARG A 190 -14.05 -1.73 -2.14
CA ARG A 190 -13.46 -0.62 -2.92
C ARG A 190 -13.98 0.73 -2.44
N GLY A 191 -15.30 0.87 -2.31
CA GLY A 191 -15.93 2.09 -1.81
C GLY A 191 -15.39 2.48 -0.44
N ARG A 192 -15.24 1.50 0.46
CA ARG A 192 -14.65 1.72 1.79
C ARG A 192 -13.20 2.19 1.70
N ILE A 193 -12.37 1.56 0.87
CA ILE A 193 -10.96 1.94 0.68
C ILE A 193 -10.83 3.34 0.07
N VAL A 194 -11.71 3.72 -0.88
CA VAL A 194 -11.75 5.09 -1.42
C VAL A 194 -12.00 6.10 -0.30
N LEU A 195 -13.01 5.85 0.54
CA LEU A 195 -13.37 6.75 1.64
C LEU A 195 -12.28 6.85 2.71
N THR A 196 -11.65 5.74 3.09
CA THR A 196 -10.72 5.71 4.22
C THR A 196 -9.28 6.03 3.82
N ALA A 197 -8.83 5.56 2.66
CA ALA A 197 -7.44 5.65 2.22
C ALA A 197 -7.19 6.71 1.14
N ASP A 198 -8.20 7.50 0.76
CA ASP A 198 -8.15 8.47 -0.36
C ASP A 198 -7.66 7.83 -1.67
N ALA A 199 -8.06 6.57 -1.90
CA ALA A 199 -7.80 5.86 -3.15
C ALA A 199 -8.74 6.36 -4.26
N GLN A 200 -8.43 6.00 -5.50
CA GLN A 200 -9.30 6.20 -6.65
C GLN A 200 -9.71 4.87 -7.27
N ILE A 201 -10.84 4.86 -7.97
CA ILE A 201 -11.19 3.79 -8.90
C ILE A 201 -10.61 4.14 -10.27
N GLY A 202 -9.90 3.19 -10.88
CA GLY A 202 -9.13 3.43 -12.10
C GLY A 202 -7.94 4.36 -11.87
N TRP A 203 -7.42 4.95 -12.94
CA TRP A 203 -6.10 5.58 -12.98
C TRP A 203 -6.15 7.03 -13.48
N SER A 204 -7.20 7.76 -13.11
CA SER A 204 -7.47 9.11 -13.58
C SER A 204 -6.53 10.18 -13.02
N ALA A 205 -6.18 10.06 -11.73
CA ALA A 205 -5.29 10.98 -11.04
C ALA A 205 -3.86 10.42 -10.94
N ILE A 206 -2.88 11.29 -11.11
CA ILE A 206 -1.48 10.99 -10.77
C ILE A 206 -1.29 10.96 -9.24
N ASN A 207 -0.26 10.26 -8.77
CA ASN A 207 0.13 10.25 -7.35
C ASN A 207 -0.98 9.85 -6.37
N ARG A 208 -1.86 8.95 -6.81
CA ARG A 208 -2.95 8.43 -5.99
C ARG A 208 -3.07 6.94 -6.15
N LYS A 209 -3.15 6.23 -5.02
CA LYS A 209 -3.32 4.77 -5.00
C LYS A 209 -4.61 4.42 -5.73
N ALA A 210 -4.56 3.41 -6.58
CA ALA A 210 -5.61 3.10 -7.52
C ALA A 210 -6.15 1.68 -7.31
N LEU A 211 -7.45 1.52 -7.45
CA LEU A 211 -8.13 0.24 -7.44
C LEU A 211 -8.63 -0.06 -8.86
N GLU A 212 -8.45 -1.29 -9.33
CA GLU A 212 -9.12 -1.68 -10.58
C GLU A 212 -10.65 -1.64 -10.38
N PRO A 213 -11.43 -1.12 -11.35
CA PRO A 213 -12.88 -1.15 -11.29
C PRO A 213 -13.41 -2.58 -11.34
N SER A 214 -14.64 -2.79 -10.88
CA SER A 214 -15.33 -4.10 -10.91
C SER A 214 -15.48 -4.69 -12.31
N SER A 215 -15.44 -3.86 -13.37
CA SER A 215 -15.44 -4.34 -14.76
C SER A 215 -14.14 -5.06 -15.16
N ILE A 216 -13.03 -4.82 -14.44
CA ILE A 216 -11.73 -5.47 -14.67
C ILE A 216 -11.48 -6.55 -13.61
N ALA A 217 -11.73 -6.23 -12.35
CA ALA A 217 -11.50 -7.11 -11.21
C ALA A 217 -12.81 -7.38 -10.45
N PRO A 218 -13.77 -8.15 -10.97
CA PRO A 218 -15.09 -8.24 -10.37
C PRO A 218 -15.10 -8.88 -8.98
N THR A 219 -14.20 -9.83 -8.74
CA THR A 219 -14.23 -10.75 -7.58
C THR A 219 -12.99 -10.67 -6.69
N TRP A 220 -12.06 -9.76 -6.99
CA TRP A 220 -10.90 -9.46 -6.17
C TRP A 220 -10.63 -7.97 -6.19
N ILE A 221 -9.82 -7.48 -5.25
CA ILE A 221 -9.41 -6.08 -5.18
C ILE A 221 -7.95 -5.98 -5.63
N HIS A 222 -7.72 -5.47 -6.84
CA HIS A 222 -6.38 -5.04 -7.28
C HIS A 222 -6.11 -3.64 -6.73
N TYR A 223 -5.04 -3.49 -5.97
CA TYR A 223 -4.62 -2.21 -5.39
C TYR A 223 -3.19 -1.88 -5.82
N ASP A 224 -2.99 -0.73 -6.45
CA ASP A 224 -1.70 -0.37 -7.04
C ASP A 224 -1.30 1.10 -6.85
N VAL A 225 -0.02 1.36 -7.13
CA VAL A 225 0.62 2.70 -7.15
C VAL A 225 1.19 3.02 -8.53
N ARG A 226 0.64 2.48 -9.61
CA ARG A 226 1.20 2.62 -10.97
C ARG A 226 1.16 4.05 -11.52
N CYS A 227 0.32 4.91 -10.93
CA CYS A 227 0.17 6.31 -11.32
C CYS A 227 1.06 7.27 -10.53
N TYR A 228 1.94 6.74 -9.68
CA TYR A 228 2.89 7.56 -8.93
C TYR A 228 4.06 7.94 -9.82
N GLU A 229 4.52 9.17 -9.64
CA GLU A 229 5.76 9.63 -10.23
C GLU A 229 6.96 8.88 -9.64
N SER A 230 8.04 8.81 -10.42
CA SER A 230 9.24 8.04 -10.07
C SER A 230 9.87 8.46 -8.73
N GLY A 231 9.70 9.72 -8.32
CA GLY A 231 10.13 10.23 -7.02
C GLY A 231 9.49 9.52 -5.82
N TYR A 232 8.26 9.01 -5.99
CA TYR A 232 7.51 8.25 -5.00
C TYR A 232 7.57 6.74 -5.22
N LEU A 233 8.40 6.28 -6.16
CA LEU A 233 8.67 4.87 -6.45
C LEU A 233 10.16 4.57 -6.33
N LYS A 234 10.87 5.28 -5.45
CA LYS A 234 12.27 4.97 -5.15
C LYS A 234 12.39 3.60 -4.50
N ASP A 235 13.52 2.94 -4.73
CA ASP A 235 13.83 1.60 -4.21
C ASP A 235 13.63 1.48 -2.68
N GLU A 236 13.86 2.57 -1.92
CA GLU A 236 13.66 2.62 -0.46
C GLU A 236 12.19 2.50 0.00
N PHE A 237 11.23 2.70 -0.91
CA PHE A 237 9.80 2.52 -0.63
C PHE A 237 9.32 1.09 -0.85
N PHE A 238 10.19 0.15 -1.19
CA PHE A 238 9.85 -1.25 -1.38
C PHE A 238 10.47 -2.11 -0.28
N CYS A 239 9.77 -3.18 0.10
CA CYS A 239 10.25 -4.12 1.11
C CYS A 239 9.97 -5.57 0.70
N LYS A 240 10.76 -6.48 1.25
CA LYS A 240 10.70 -7.94 1.06
C LYS A 240 10.43 -8.69 2.36
N THR A 241 10.52 -8.01 3.50
CA THR A 241 10.36 -8.63 4.82
C THR A 241 9.49 -7.78 5.76
N PRO A 242 8.85 -8.40 6.77
CA PRO A 242 8.14 -7.65 7.82
C PRO A 242 9.03 -6.64 8.54
N LYS A 243 10.31 -6.98 8.78
CA LYS A 243 11.28 -6.11 9.43
C LYS A 243 11.54 -4.84 8.61
N GLU A 244 11.65 -4.94 7.30
CA GLU A 244 11.82 -3.79 6.40
C GLU A 244 10.55 -2.94 6.31
N LEU A 245 9.36 -3.55 6.38
CA LEU A 245 8.10 -2.81 6.36
C LEU A 245 7.92 -1.94 7.61
N ASP A 246 8.14 -2.55 8.78
CA ASP A 246 7.87 -1.93 10.09
C ASP A 246 9.05 -1.18 10.67
N ASN A 247 10.28 -1.46 10.20
CA ASN A 247 11.58 -0.90 10.61
C ASN A 247 11.54 -0.10 11.92
N ARG A 248 11.30 -0.79 13.04
CA ARG A 248 11.10 -0.15 14.35
C ARG A 248 12.45 0.25 14.92
N LYS A 249 12.76 1.54 14.84
CA LYS A 249 13.78 2.16 15.69
C LYS A 249 13.15 2.49 17.06
N PRO A 250 13.94 2.56 18.15
CA PRO A 250 13.43 3.00 19.43
C PRO A 250 12.80 4.39 19.29
N ILE A 251 11.53 4.53 19.68
CA ILE A 251 10.87 5.85 19.73
C ILE A 251 11.46 6.58 20.93
N ARG A 252 12.28 7.59 20.66
CA ARG A 252 12.97 8.47 21.61
C ARG A 252 12.32 9.85 21.54
N CYS A 253 11.76 10.30 22.64
CA CYS A 253 11.47 11.71 22.87
C CYS A 253 11.83 11.98 24.33
#